data_AF-A0A183U5P4-F1
#
_entry.id   AF-A0A183U5P4-F1
#
_cell.length_a   1.000
_cell.length_b   1.000
_cell.length_c   1.000
_cell.angle_alpha   90.00
_cell.angle_beta   90.00
_cell.angle_gamma   90.00
#
_symmetry.space_group_name_H-M   'P 1'
#
loop_
_entity.id
_entity.type
_entity.pdbx_description
1 polymer ?
#
loop_
_entity_poly.entity_id
_entity_poly.type
_entity_poly.pdbx_seq_one_letter_code
_entity_poly.pdbx_strand_id
1 'polypeptide(L)'
;MIMASLENALASTGGFCAGRSFVVGHQRLSGLGCCFSASLPPLLATAASEGLRIMDAEPERFLRLRANCKVLHVGLLEAFKGTKFEVNGSEFSPIQHVYYRDDDREVMEKKLNELVDQVSYF
;
A
#
# COMPACT_ATOMS: atom_id res chain seq x y z
N MET A 1 -17.42 10.19 -4.30
CA MET A 1 -16.82 10.30 -2.97
C MET A 1 -15.59 9.40 -2.97
N ILE A 2 -14.48 9.88 -2.41
CA ILE A 2 -13.22 9.15 -2.28
C ILE A 2 -12.99 8.92 -0.79
N MET A 3 -12.48 7.76 -0.42
CA MET A 3 -12.07 7.42 0.94
C MET A 3 -10.69 6.77 0.88
N ALA A 4 -9.82 7.08 1.84
CA ALA A 4 -8.49 6.49 1.90
C ALA A 4 -7.93 6.49 3.32
N SER A 5 -6.97 5.60 3.57
CA SER A 5 -6.22 5.51 4.82
C SER A 5 -5.05 6.49 4.82
N LEU A 6 -4.73 7.02 6.00
CA LEU A 6 -3.54 7.82 6.27
C LEU A 6 -2.34 6.96 6.74
N GLU A 7 -2.54 5.66 6.93
CA GLU A 7 -1.58 4.76 7.59
C GLU A 7 -0.41 4.34 6.71
N ASN A 8 -0.61 4.30 5.39
CA ASN A 8 0.42 3.84 4.47
C ASN A 8 1.30 5.01 4.02
N ALA A 9 0.92 5.66 2.91
CA ALA A 9 1.78 6.66 2.27
C ALA A 9 2.05 7.90 3.15
N LEU A 10 1.17 8.21 4.11
CA LEU A 10 1.26 9.40 4.96
C LEU A 10 1.86 9.13 6.35
N ALA A 11 2.20 7.87 6.67
CA ALA A 11 2.84 7.48 7.93
C ALA A 11 2.14 8.06 9.19
N SER A 12 0.81 8.13 9.17
CA SER A 12 -0.02 8.60 10.28
C SER A 12 -1.06 7.52 10.63
N THR A 13 -2.20 7.86 11.21
CA THR A 13 -3.30 6.92 11.47
C THR A 13 -4.66 7.49 11.10
N GLY A 14 -5.64 6.60 10.96
CA GLY A 14 -7.00 6.97 10.60
C GLY A 14 -7.19 7.09 9.08
N GLY A 15 -8.23 7.80 8.68
CA GLY A 15 -8.61 7.93 7.28
C GLY A 15 -9.33 9.24 6.99
N PHE A 16 -9.52 9.51 5.71
CA PHE A 16 -10.27 10.68 5.26
C PHE A 16 -11.31 10.29 4.22
N CYS A 17 -12.31 11.16 4.06
CA CYS A 17 -13.22 11.13 2.94
C CYS A 17 -13.22 12.50 2.22
N ALA A 18 -13.37 12.48 0.90
CA ALA A 18 -13.46 13.69 0.09
C ALA A 18 -14.63 13.56 -0.89
N GLY A 19 -15.43 14.61 -1.05
CA GLY A 19 -16.60 14.58 -1.91
C GLY A 19 -17.41 15.87 -1.81
N ARG A 20 -18.63 15.84 -2.35
CA ARG A 20 -19.55 16.97 -2.23
C ARG A 20 -19.87 17.22 -0.75
N SER A 21 -19.94 18.48 -0.37
CA SER A 21 -20.12 18.93 1.03
C SER A 21 -21.31 18.25 1.72
N PHE A 22 -22.45 18.09 1.04
CA PHE A 22 -23.61 17.42 1.62
C PHE A 22 -23.38 15.93 1.91
N VAL A 23 -22.56 15.25 1.10
CA VAL A 23 -22.24 13.83 1.30
C VAL A 23 -21.28 13.65 2.47
N VAL A 24 -20.25 14.50 2.56
CA VAL A 24 -19.29 14.51 3.68
C VAL A 24 -20.00 14.93 4.98
N GLY A 25 -20.86 15.95 4.91
CA GLY A 25 -21.69 16.39 6.03
C GLY A 25 -22.60 15.28 6.55
N HIS A 26 -23.25 14.53 5.65
CA HIS A 26 -24.05 13.37 6.03
C HIS A 26 -23.20 12.29 6.72
N GLN A 27 -22.02 11.94 6.18
CA GLN A 27 -21.12 10.97 6.85
C GLN A 27 -20.64 11.45 8.22
N ARG A 28 -20.32 12.73 8.37
CA ARG A 28 -19.86 13.30 9.63
C ARG A 28 -20.95 13.31 10.71
N LEU A 29 -22.21 13.55 10.33
CA LEU A 29 -23.35 13.64 11.26
C LEU A 29 -24.01 12.29 11.54
N SER A 30 -23.97 11.37 10.58
CA SER A 30 -24.66 10.07 10.66
C SER A 30 -23.71 8.89 10.83
N GLY A 31 -22.39 9.09 10.69
CA GLY A 31 -21.39 8.06 10.86
C GLY A 31 -21.11 7.76 12.33
N LEU A 32 -21.48 6.57 12.80
CA LEU A 32 -21.24 6.13 14.18
C LEU A 32 -19.76 6.27 14.59
N GLY A 33 -18.85 5.89 13.69
CA GLY A 33 -17.41 6.01 13.92
C GLY A 33 -16.89 7.45 13.99
N CYS A 34 -17.63 8.44 13.49
CA CYS A 34 -17.30 9.86 13.64
C CYS A 34 -17.91 10.46 14.91
N CYS A 35 -19.12 10.04 15.30
CA CYS A 35 -19.84 10.60 16.45
C CYS A 35 -19.41 10.00 17.80
N PHE A 36 -19.02 8.72 17.82
CA PHE A 36 -18.75 7.95 19.03
C PHE A 36 -17.28 7.49 19.13
N SER A 37 -16.37 8.23 18.49
CA SER A 37 -14.93 7.99 18.55
C SER A 37 -14.17 9.26 18.92
N ALA A 38 -12.97 9.10 19.48
CA ALA A 38 -12.06 10.21 19.71
C ALA A 38 -11.49 10.75 18.39
N SER A 39 -11.23 12.06 18.35
CA SER A 39 -10.53 12.68 17.22
C SER A 39 -9.07 12.22 17.14
N LEU A 40 -8.50 12.28 15.94
CA LEU A 40 -7.07 12.02 15.73
C LEU A 40 -6.22 12.96 16.61
N PRO A 41 -5.23 12.45 17.36
CA PRO A 41 -4.32 13.29 18.15
C PRO A 41 -3.64 14.38 17.29
N PRO A 42 -3.46 15.62 17.83
CA PRO A 42 -2.91 16.74 17.06
C PRO A 42 -1.56 16.44 16.38
N LEU A 43 -0.69 15.69 17.05
CA LEU A 43 0.61 15.28 16.51
C LEU A 43 0.45 14.49 15.20
N LEU A 44 -0.47 13.53 15.16
CA LEU A 44 -0.71 12.68 14.00
C LEU A 44 -1.44 13.43 12.87
N ALA A 45 -2.32 14.38 13.22
CA ALA A 45 -2.94 15.27 12.25
C ALA A 45 -1.88 16.17 11.56
N THR A 46 -0.95 16.73 12.34
CA THR A 46 0.17 17.52 11.80
C THR A 46 1.09 16.66 10.93
N ALA A 47 1.43 15.44 11.36
CA ALA A 47 2.24 14.52 10.58
C ALA A 47 1.60 14.21 9.21
N ALA A 48 0.29 13.93 9.19
CA ALA A 48 -0.45 13.70 7.94
C ALA A 48 -0.46 14.96 7.05
N SER A 49 -0.66 16.14 7.63
CA SER A 49 -0.64 17.42 6.91
C SER A 49 0.73 17.71 6.29
N GLU A 50 1.82 17.49 7.03
CA GLU A 50 3.18 17.66 6.51
C GLU A 50 3.51 16.60 5.44
N GLY A 51 3.04 15.36 5.60
CA GLY A 51 3.17 14.33 4.57
C GLY A 51 2.54 14.74 3.25
N LEU A 52 1.32 15.31 3.28
CA LEU A 52 0.66 15.85 2.09
C LEU A 52 1.43 17.03 1.49
N ARG A 53 1.95 17.94 2.33
CA ARG A 53 2.74 19.09 1.88
C ARG A 53 4.03 18.65 1.17
N ILE A 54 4.72 17.63 1.70
CA ILE A 54 5.92 17.05 1.08
C ILE A 54 5.56 16.39 -0.25
N MET A 55 4.47 15.63 -0.31
CA MET A 55 4.01 14.99 -1.56
C MET A 55 3.70 16.01 -2.66
N ASP A 56 3.10 17.16 -2.31
CA ASP A 56 2.80 18.23 -3.26
C ASP A 56 4.06 18.98 -3.70
N ALA A 57 5.00 19.22 -2.78
CA ALA A 57 6.25 19.92 -3.05
C ALA A 57 7.29 19.09 -3.83
N GLU A 58 7.24 17.75 -3.73
CA GLU A 58 8.24 16.82 -4.28
C GLU A 58 7.60 15.80 -5.25
N PRO A 59 7.01 16.23 -6.38
CA PRO A 59 6.31 15.35 -7.32
C PRO A 59 7.23 14.29 -7.97
N GLU A 60 8.54 14.53 -8.02
CA GLU A 60 9.55 13.59 -8.50
C GLU A 60 9.65 12.33 -7.63
N ARG A 61 9.19 12.37 -6.37
CA ARG A 61 9.04 11.17 -5.54
C ARG A 61 8.17 10.12 -6.20
N PHE A 62 7.08 10.53 -6.84
CA PHE A 62 6.18 9.60 -7.53
C PHE A 62 6.80 9.04 -8.80
N LEU A 63 7.63 9.83 -9.50
CA LEU A 63 8.39 9.35 -10.66
C LEU A 63 9.42 8.29 -10.24
N ARG A 64 10.16 8.55 -9.17
CA ARG A 64 11.09 7.58 -8.57
C ARG A 64 10.38 6.33 -8.10
N LEU A 65 9.24 6.46 -7.42
CA LEU A 65 8.44 5.32 -6.98
C LEU A 65 8.05 4.46 -8.17
N ARG A 66 7.48 5.05 -9.23
CA ARG A 66 7.09 4.31 -10.45
C ARG A 66 8.27 3.64 -11.14
N ALA A 67 9.43 4.31 -11.21
CA ALA A 67 10.65 3.71 -11.75
C ALA A 67 11.07 2.48 -10.93
N ASN A 68 11.04 2.57 -9.60
CA ASN A 68 11.34 1.46 -8.70
C ASN A 68 10.33 0.31 -8.85
N CYS A 69 9.02 0.61 -8.93
CA CYS A 69 7.98 -0.39 -9.17
C CYS A 69 8.25 -1.18 -10.45
N LYS A 70 8.63 -0.48 -11.53
CA LYS A 70 8.94 -1.09 -12.83
C LYS A 70 10.17 -1.99 -12.76
N VAL A 71 11.25 -1.50 -12.14
CA VAL A 71 12.48 -2.28 -11.94
C VAL A 71 12.18 -3.55 -11.15
N LEU A 72 11.45 -3.45 -10.04
CA LEU A 72 11.05 -4.59 -9.22
C LEU A 72 10.19 -5.57 -10.02
N HIS A 73 9.15 -5.10 -10.69
CA HIS A 73 8.22 -5.94 -11.44
C HIS A 73 8.94 -6.73 -12.56
N VAL A 74 9.72 -6.05 -13.40
CA VAL A 74 10.49 -6.69 -14.47
C VAL A 74 11.54 -7.64 -13.90
N GLY A 75 12.23 -7.23 -12.84
CA GLY A 75 13.23 -8.05 -12.16
C GLY A 75 12.65 -9.36 -11.63
N LEU A 76 11.49 -9.32 -10.97
CA LEU A 76 10.82 -10.51 -10.46
C LEU A 76 10.34 -11.43 -11.59
N LEU A 77 9.79 -10.89 -12.68
CA LEU A 77 9.36 -11.68 -13.84
C LEU A 77 10.53 -12.43 -14.49
N GLU A 78 11.67 -11.76 -14.67
CA GLU A 78 12.86 -12.42 -15.22
C GLU A 78 13.48 -13.42 -14.22
N ALA A 79 13.51 -13.10 -12.93
CA ALA A 79 14.06 -13.98 -11.90
C ALA A 79 13.29 -15.31 -11.77
N PHE A 80 11.96 -15.28 -11.93
CA PHE A 80 11.11 -16.47 -11.82
C PHE A 80 10.82 -17.17 -13.15
N LYS A 81 11.40 -16.69 -14.25
CA LYS A 81 11.21 -17.28 -15.58
C LYS A 81 11.64 -18.75 -15.59
N GLY A 82 10.73 -19.62 -16.01
CA GLY A 82 10.96 -21.07 -16.06
C GLY A 82 10.85 -21.78 -14.71
N THR A 83 10.52 -21.07 -13.63
CA THR A 83 10.18 -21.64 -12.32
C THR A 83 8.65 -21.78 -12.17
N LYS A 84 8.21 -22.39 -11.07
CA LYS A 84 6.79 -22.43 -10.67
C LYS A 84 6.34 -21.18 -9.88
N PHE A 85 7.24 -20.21 -9.64
CA PHE A 85 6.86 -18.95 -9.01
C PHE A 85 6.22 -18.01 -10.02
N GLU A 86 5.15 -17.35 -9.60
CA GLU A 86 4.40 -16.40 -10.41
C GLU A 86 4.27 -15.06 -9.67
N VAL A 87 4.24 -13.98 -10.45
CA VAL A 87 4.10 -12.62 -9.95
C VAL A 87 2.76 -12.07 -10.42
N ASN A 88 1.89 -11.74 -9.47
CA ASN A 88 0.67 -11.00 -9.72
C ASN A 88 0.85 -9.56 -9.23
N GLY A 89 0.84 -8.63 -10.17
CA GLY A 89 1.02 -7.21 -9.90
C GLY A 89 1.12 -6.43 -11.19
N SER A 90 1.15 -5.10 -11.08
CA SER A 90 1.33 -4.19 -12.19
C SER A 90 2.69 -3.51 -12.07
N GLU A 91 3.33 -3.16 -13.20
CA GLU A 91 4.55 -2.35 -13.20
C GLU A 91 4.38 -0.97 -12.52
N PHE A 92 3.13 -0.50 -12.38
CA PHE A 92 2.82 0.75 -11.69
C PHE A 92 2.56 0.58 -10.19
N SER A 93 2.39 -0.67 -9.73
CA SER A 93 2.07 -0.97 -8.32
C SER A 93 3.36 -1.08 -7.49
N PRO A 94 3.45 -0.41 -6.33
CA PRO A 94 4.55 -0.64 -5.39
C PRO A 94 4.45 -1.99 -4.67
N ILE A 95 3.35 -2.72 -4.84
CA ILE A 95 3.12 -4.03 -4.25
C ILE A 95 3.07 -5.07 -5.36
N GLN A 96 3.88 -6.11 -5.22
CA GLN A 96 3.95 -7.28 -6.11
C GLN A 96 3.64 -8.53 -5.28
N HIS A 97 2.70 -9.34 -5.71
CA HIS A 97 2.35 -10.59 -5.03
C HIS A 97 3.07 -11.75 -5.70
N VAL A 98 3.92 -12.45 -4.95
CA VAL A 98 4.60 -13.65 -5.42
C VAL A 98 3.91 -14.88 -4.84
N TYR A 99 3.63 -15.87 -5.67
CA TYR A 99 3.05 -17.14 -5.24
C TYR A 99 3.70 -18.30 -5.97
N TYR A 100 3.72 -19.47 -5.34
CA TYR A 100 4.22 -20.70 -5.93
C TYR A 100 3.05 -21.52 -6.45
N ARG A 101 3.06 -21.91 -7.73
CA ARG A 101 1.97 -22.69 -8.34
C ARG A 101 2.15 -24.18 -8.04
N ASP A 102 1.33 -24.69 -7.14
CA ASP A 102 1.17 -26.11 -6.87
C ASP A 102 -0.25 -26.43 -6.38
N ASP A 103 -0.66 -27.70 -6.43
CA ASP A 103 -1.98 -28.12 -5.93
C ASP A 103 -1.94 -28.39 -4.41
N ASP A 104 -0.75 -28.67 -3.87
CA ASP A 104 -0.53 -28.92 -2.45
C ASP A 104 -0.15 -27.64 -1.69
N ARG A 105 -0.99 -27.26 -0.73
CA ARG A 105 -0.78 -26.07 0.11
C ARG A 105 0.47 -26.15 0.98
N GLU A 106 0.81 -27.32 1.52
CA GLU A 106 2.01 -27.48 2.36
C GLU A 106 3.27 -27.26 1.52
N VAL A 107 3.27 -27.74 0.27
CA VAL A 107 4.37 -27.52 -0.67
C VAL A 107 4.47 -26.04 -1.05
N MET A 108 3.35 -25.38 -1.34
CA MET A 108 3.33 -23.94 -1.65
C MET A 108 3.93 -23.11 -0.50
N GLU A 109 3.49 -23.36 0.73
CA GLU A 109 3.96 -22.62 1.91
C GLU A 109 5.45 -22.88 2.18
N LYS A 110 5.87 -24.15 2.11
CA LYS A 110 7.29 -24.51 2.27
C LYS A 110 8.17 -23.79 1.23
N LYS A 111 7.76 -23.78 -0.04
CA LYS A 111 8.51 -23.13 -1.13
C LYS A 111 8.59 -21.62 -0.97
N LEU A 112 7.51 -20.99 -0.51
CA LEU A 112 7.50 -19.56 -0.25
C LEU A 112 8.40 -19.20 0.94
N ASN A 113 8.38 -20.00 2.02
CA ASN A 113 9.27 -19.80 3.17
C ASN A 113 10.75 -19.99 2.78
N GLU A 114 11.08 -21.01 2.00
CA GLU A 114 12.43 -21.21 1.46
C GLU A 114 12.93 -19.99 0.67
N LEU A 115 12.04 -19.37 -0.13
CA LEU A 115 12.36 -18.14 -0.87
C LEU A 115 12.59 -16.95 0.07
N VAL A 116 11.73 -16.76 1.08
CA VAL A 116 11.85 -15.67 2.06
C VAL A 116 13.15 -15.79 2.84
N ASP A 117 13.51 -17.00 3.26
CA ASP A 117 14.76 -17.25 3.97
C ASP A 117 15.97 -16.88 3.11
N GLN A 118 16.00 -17.28 1.83
CA GLN A 118 17.10 -16.96 0.92
C GLN A 118 17.30 -15.45 0.73
N VAL A 119 16.22 -14.68 0.64
CA VAL A 119 16.29 -13.23 0.41
C VAL A 119 16.60 -12.47 1.71
N SER A 120 16.25 -13.00 2.87
CA SER A 120 16.47 -12.34 4.17
C SER A 120 17.93 -12.27 4.62
N TYR A 121 18.83 -13.03 3.96
CA TYR A 121 20.27 -13.02 4.24
C TYR A 121 21.09 -12.11 3.31
N PHE A 122 20.44 -11.29 2.49
CA PHE A 122 21.06 -10.22 1.70
C PHE A 122 20.71 -8.84 2.28
#